data_AF-A0A7J4SF70-F1
#
_entry.id   AF-A0A7J4SF70-F1
#
_cell.length_a   1.000
_cell.length_b   1.000
_cell.length_c   1.000
_cell.angle_alpha   90.00
_cell.angle_beta   90.00
_cell.angle_gamma   90.00
#
_symmetry.space_group_name_H-M   'P 1'
#
loop_
_entity.id
_entity.type
_entity.pdbx_description
1 polymer ?
#
loop_
_entity_poly.entity_id
_entity_poly.type
_entity_poly.pdbx_seq_one_letter_code
_entity_poly.pdbx_strand_id
1 'polypeptide(L)' 'TQWSDQDGDGYGDNPTGASPDACPTSYGTSTIVGNLGCPDIDGDGWSDSTDAFPNDPSQWNDTDG' A
#
# COMPACT_ATOMS: atom_id res chain seq x y z
N THR A 1 15.83 12.51 1.98
CA THR A 1 16.16 11.74 0.78
C THR A 1 15.58 10.35 0.97
N GLN A 2 14.93 9.79 -0.05
CA GLN A 2 14.66 8.35 -0.08
C GLN A 2 15.94 7.66 -0.56
N TRP A 3 16.42 6.67 0.17
CA TRP A 3 17.69 5.98 -0.15
C TRP A 3 17.64 4.48 0.13
N SER A 4 16.60 4.00 0.80
CA SER A 4 16.34 2.60 1.07
C SER A 4 14.98 2.27 0.50
N ASP A 5 14.92 1.16 -0.22
CA ASP A 5 13.74 0.53 -0.81
C ASP A 5 14.08 -0.96 -0.78
N GLN A 6 13.63 -1.65 0.25
CA GLN A 6 14.10 -2.99 0.58
C GLN A 6 13.38 -4.08 -0.21
N ASP A 7 12.12 -3.87 -0.56
CA ASP A 7 11.32 -4.80 -1.36
C ASP A 7 11.24 -4.42 -2.84
N GLY A 8 11.70 -3.23 -3.22
CA GLY A 8 11.87 -2.81 -4.60
C GLY A 8 10.57 -2.38 -5.26
N ASP A 9 9.60 -1.89 -4.50
CA ASP A 9 8.30 -1.47 -5.00
C ASP A 9 8.26 -0.01 -5.51
N GLY A 10 9.34 0.74 -5.25
CA GLY A 10 9.50 2.13 -5.67
C GLY A 10 9.00 3.16 -4.65
N TYR A 11 8.43 2.70 -3.53
CA TYR A 11 8.35 3.45 -2.29
C TYR A 11 9.65 3.24 -1.51
N GLY A 12 9.84 3.98 -0.42
CA GLY A 12 11.08 3.77 0.33
C GLY A 12 10.90 3.81 1.83
N ASP A 13 11.76 3.07 2.50
CA ASP A 13 11.61 2.72 3.92
C ASP A 13 11.78 3.93 4.85
N ASN A 14 12.29 5.06 4.35
CA ASN A 14 12.59 6.20 5.20
C ASN A 14 11.29 6.94 5.59
N PRO A 15 10.91 6.96 6.88
CA PRO A 15 9.64 7.56 7.34
C PRO A 15 9.59 9.09 7.14
N THR A 16 10.74 9.73 6.93
CA THR A 16 10.85 11.17 6.66
C THR A 16 11.00 11.50 5.16
N GLY A 17 10.91 10.48 4.31
CA GLY A 17 10.91 10.60 2.85
C GLY A 17 9.62 11.23 2.31
N ALA A 18 9.63 11.54 1.00
CA ALA A 18 8.44 12.07 0.32
C ALA A 18 7.34 11.00 0.13
N SER A 19 7.74 9.73 0.10
CA SER A 19 6.88 8.56 -0.13
C SER A 19 7.33 7.43 0.80
N PRO A 20 7.09 7.56 2.12
CA PRO A 20 7.49 6.54 3.07
C PRO A 20 6.64 5.28 2.85
N ASP A 21 7.31 4.17 2.62
CA ASP A 21 6.69 2.86 2.56
C ASP A 21 6.20 2.47 3.97
N ALA A 22 4.93 2.09 4.05
CA ALA A 22 4.29 1.60 5.25
C ALA A 22 4.56 0.10 5.47
N CYS A 23 4.98 -0.61 4.43
CA CYS A 23 5.33 -2.02 4.42
C CYS A 23 6.77 -2.30 3.92
N PRO A 24 7.84 -1.81 4.60
CA PRO A 24 9.25 -1.84 4.15
C PRO A 24 9.89 -3.21 3.85
N THR A 25 9.15 -4.30 3.95
CA THR A 25 9.64 -5.67 3.78
C THR A 25 8.72 -6.48 2.87
N SER A 26 7.70 -5.86 2.28
CA SER A 26 6.59 -6.55 1.64
C SER A 26 6.10 -5.74 0.47
N TYR A 27 6.62 -6.13 -0.70
CA TYR A 27 6.27 -5.53 -1.97
C TYR A 27 4.77 -5.33 -2.10
N GLY A 28 4.38 -4.09 -2.40
CA GLY A 28 3.00 -3.73 -2.60
C GLY A 28 2.79 -2.57 -3.56
N THR A 29 1.54 -2.37 -3.97
CA THR A 29 1.17 -1.34 -4.94
C THR A 29 0.19 -0.33 -4.37
N SER A 30 -0.18 -0.45 -3.09
CA SER A 30 -1.11 0.48 -2.45
C SER A 30 -0.59 1.91 -2.57
N THR A 31 -1.50 2.80 -2.98
CA THR A 31 -1.21 4.22 -3.24
C THR A 31 -1.75 5.14 -2.15
N ILE A 32 -2.44 4.57 -1.15
CA ILE A 32 -3.07 5.32 -0.07
C ILE A 32 -2.05 5.83 0.94
N VAL A 33 -2.18 7.11 1.28
CA VAL A 33 -1.37 7.75 2.31
C VAL A 33 -1.59 7.05 3.65
N GLY A 34 -0.54 6.47 4.21
CA GLY A 34 -0.56 5.70 5.45
C GLY A 34 -0.37 4.19 5.27
N ASN A 35 -0.68 3.65 4.08
CA ASN A 35 -0.43 2.26 3.69
C ASN A 35 0.33 2.18 2.35
N LEU A 36 1.06 3.23 2.01
CA LEU A 36 1.81 3.33 0.77
C LEU A 36 2.81 2.17 0.68
N GLY A 37 2.89 1.48 -0.45
CA GLY A 37 3.80 0.34 -0.63
C GLY A 37 3.36 -0.97 0.05
N CYS A 38 2.18 -0.97 0.68
CA CYS A 38 1.61 -2.21 1.21
C CYS A 38 0.97 -3.09 0.11
N PRO A 39 0.93 -4.41 0.32
CA PRO A 39 0.28 -5.36 -0.58
C PRO A 39 -1.15 -4.91 -0.91
N ASP A 40 -1.46 -4.92 -2.20
CA ASP A 40 -2.72 -4.51 -2.82
C ASP A 40 -2.92 -5.47 -3.99
N ILE A 41 -3.59 -6.59 -3.73
CA ILE A 41 -3.63 -7.74 -4.65
C ILE A 41 -4.57 -7.51 -5.84
N ASP A 42 -5.58 -6.66 -5.70
CA ASP A 42 -6.51 -6.31 -6.78
C ASP A 42 -6.15 -4.99 -7.50
N GLY A 43 -5.26 -4.18 -6.92
CA GLY A 43 -4.67 -3.00 -7.54
C GLY A 43 -5.61 -1.79 -7.53
N ASP A 44 -6.56 -1.73 -6.60
CA ASP A 44 -7.51 -0.62 -6.49
C ASP A 44 -6.94 0.60 -5.75
N GLY A 45 -5.75 0.41 -5.16
CA GLY A 45 -4.98 1.40 -4.42
C GLY A 45 -5.08 1.25 -2.90
N TRP A 46 -6.03 0.49 -2.37
CA TRP A 46 -6.14 0.15 -0.96
C TRP A 46 -5.29 -1.08 -0.63
N SER A 47 -4.66 -1.06 0.55
CA SER A 47 -3.91 -2.24 0.97
C SER A 47 -4.86 -3.35 1.40
N ASP A 48 -4.48 -4.61 1.15
CA ASP A 48 -5.22 -5.81 1.56
C ASP A 48 -5.61 -5.81 3.06
N SER A 49 -4.82 -5.11 3.88
CA SER A 49 -5.03 -5.01 5.33
C SER A 49 -6.16 -4.05 5.73
N THR A 50 -6.48 -3.09 4.86
CA THR A 50 -7.50 -2.06 5.08
C THR A 50 -8.70 -2.18 4.16
N ASP A 51 -8.61 -3.04 3.17
CA ASP A 51 -9.65 -3.32 2.20
C ASP A 51 -10.63 -4.38 2.74
N ALA A 52 -11.92 -4.07 2.73
CA ALA A 52 -12.99 -5.01 3.09
C ALA A 52 -13.20 -6.11 2.04
N PHE A 53 -12.84 -5.86 0.79
CA PHE A 53 -12.90 -6.79 -0.33
C PHE A 53 -11.56 -6.87 -1.09
N PRO A 54 -10.49 -7.44 -0.49
CA PRO A 54 -9.15 -7.46 -1.10
C PRO A 54 -9.03 -8.14 -2.47
N ASN A 55 -10.09 -8.72 -3.03
CA ASN A 55 -10.02 -9.36 -4.35
C ASN A 55 -11.02 -8.73 -5.33
N ASP A 56 -11.64 -7.61 -4.97
CA ASP A 56 -12.61 -6.90 -5.78
C ASP A 56 -12.14 -5.45 -5.99
N PRO A 57 -11.50 -5.16 -7.14
CA PRO A 57 -10.91 -3.84 -7.37
C PRO A 57 -11.95 -2.72 -7.55
N SER A 58 -13.24 -3.05 -7.45
CA SER A 58 -14.33 -2.08 -7.48
C SER A 58 -14.86 -1.70 -6.10
N GLN A 59 -14.43 -2.37 -5.04
CA GLN A 59 -14.96 -2.22 -3.70
C GLN A 59 -13.86 -2.28 -2.65
N TRP A 60 -13.74 -1.24 -1.84
CA TRP A 60 -12.81 -1.22 -0.70
C TRP A 60 -13.50 -1.12 0.66
N ASN A 61 -14.79 -0.76 0.67
CA ASN A 61 -15.56 -0.48 1.89
C ASN A 61 -17.02 -0.94 1.77
N ASP A 62 -17.47 -1.73 2.74
CA ASP A 62 -18.87 -2.13 2.88
C ASP A 62 -19.72 -0.95 3.39
N THR A 63 -20.68 -0.51 2.58
CA THR A 63 -21.55 0.64 2.90
C THR A 63 -23.02 0.22 3.02
N ASP A 64 -23.37 -1.02 2.66
CA ASP A 64 -24.75 -1.49 2.48
C ASP A 64 -25.14 -2.72 3.32
N GLY A 65 -24.36 -3.04 4.35
CA GLY A 65 -24.61 -4.11 5.33
C GLY A 65 -26.02 -4.25 5.89
#